data_AF-A0A941XMP7-F1
#
_entry.id   AF-A0A941XMP7-F1
#
_cell.length_a   1.000
_cell.length_b   1.000
_cell.length_c   1.000
_cell.angle_alpha   90.00
_cell.angle_beta   90.00
_cell.angle_gamma   90.00
#
_symmetry.space_group_name_H-M   'P 1'
#
loop_
_entity.id
_entity.type
_entity.pdbx_description
1 polymer ?
#
loop_
_entity_poly.entity_id
_entity_poly.type
_entity_poly.pdbx_seq_one_letter_code
_entity_poly.pdbx_strand_id
1 'polypeptide(L)'
;MNTDKIYAESIAKEYVKKDDSKVVALKKLDKKAKLPSNAFAYTFCIIGALALGVGMCLAMKVIGSGNAMFILGIIIGLGGILLVSINYPIYKKILENGKKKYAYDILKLAREISEK
;
A
#
# COMPACT_ATOMS: atom_id res chain seq x y z
N MET A 1 -37.15 1.99 -1.63
CA MET A 1 -35.68 1.95 -1.78
C MET A 1 -35.20 0.70 -1.05
N ASN A 2 -34.31 -0.08 -1.66
CA ASN A 2 -34.09 -1.55 -1.50
C ASN A 2 -33.55 -2.06 -0.13
N THR A 3 -34.09 -1.66 1.01
CA THR A 3 -33.59 -2.10 2.34
C THR A 3 -33.84 -3.59 2.58
N ASP A 4 -35.06 -4.07 2.26
CA ASP A 4 -35.43 -5.49 2.41
C ASP A 4 -34.61 -6.41 1.49
N LYS A 5 -34.25 -5.92 0.31
CA LYS A 5 -33.43 -6.67 -0.65
C LYS A 5 -31.99 -6.83 -0.16
N ILE A 6 -31.41 -5.76 0.39
CA ILE A 6 -30.05 -5.78 0.98
C ILE A 6 -30.05 -6.67 2.24
N TYR A 7 -31.09 -6.61 3.06
CA TYR A 7 -31.24 -7.42 4.27
C TYR A 7 -31.44 -8.91 3.96
N ALA A 8 -32.26 -9.23 2.96
CA ALA A 8 -32.40 -10.60 2.46
C ALA A 8 -31.09 -11.13 1.86
N GLU A 9 -30.32 -10.30 1.15
CA GLU A 9 -29.00 -10.68 0.61
C GLU A 9 -27.96 -10.91 1.72
N SER A 10 -27.97 -10.13 2.80
CA SER A 10 -27.04 -10.30 3.92
C SER A 10 -27.34 -11.57 4.70
N ILE A 11 -28.62 -11.88 4.94
CA ILE A 11 -29.05 -13.13 5.58
C ILE A 11 -28.72 -14.31 4.66
N ALA A 12 -29.04 -14.25 3.36
CA ALA A 12 -28.68 -15.32 2.42
C ALA A 12 -27.15 -15.57 2.38
N LYS A 13 -26.32 -14.52 2.44
CA LYS A 13 -24.85 -14.63 2.55
C LYS A 13 -24.35 -15.25 3.86
N GLU A 14 -25.18 -15.31 4.89
CA GLU A 14 -24.89 -15.91 6.20
C GLU A 14 -25.20 -17.42 6.21
N TYR A 15 -26.22 -17.86 5.47
CA TYR A 15 -26.62 -19.27 5.35
C TYR A 15 -25.97 -20.02 4.18
N VAL A 16 -25.43 -19.33 3.18
CA VAL A 16 -24.52 -19.96 2.20
C VAL A 16 -23.27 -20.37 2.95
N LYS A 17 -23.06 -21.68 3.08
CA LYS A 17 -21.83 -22.31 3.58
C LYS A 17 -20.70 -21.87 2.66
N LYS A 18 -20.16 -20.66 2.90
CA LYS A 18 -19.03 -20.11 2.16
C LYS A 18 -17.95 -21.16 2.22
N ASP A 19 -17.34 -21.46 1.08
CA ASP A 19 -16.08 -22.18 0.98
C ASP A 19 -14.99 -21.34 1.70
N ASP A 20 -15.12 -21.23 3.03
CA ASP A 20 -14.46 -20.25 3.90
C ASP A 20 -12.95 -20.44 3.80
N SER A 21 -12.52 -21.69 3.68
CA SER A 21 -11.12 -22.04 3.49
C SER A 21 -10.53 -21.53 2.16
N LYS A 22 -11.25 -21.65 1.03
CA LYS A 22 -10.72 -21.25 -0.28
C LYS A 22 -10.80 -19.73 -0.49
N VAL A 23 -11.87 -19.07 -0.04
CA VAL A 23 -12.01 -17.61 -0.10
C VAL A 23 -11.01 -16.92 0.86
N VAL A 24 -10.80 -17.45 2.06
CA VAL A 24 -9.77 -16.95 2.99
C VAL A 24 -8.36 -17.21 2.45
N ALA A 25 -8.11 -18.35 1.78
CA ALA A 25 -6.84 -18.61 1.10
C ALA A 25 -6.58 -17.62 -0.04
N LEU A 26 -7.59 -17.32 -0.86
CA LEU A 26 -7.51 -16.30 -1.92
C LEU A 26 -7.18 -14.91 -1.35
N LYS A 27 -7.85 -14.53 -0.26
CA LYS A 27 -7.61 -13.25 0.43
C LYS A 27 -6.20 -13.18 1.05
N LYS A 28 -5.69 -14.29 1.59
CA LYS A 28 -4.30 -14.40 2.06
C LYS A 28 -3.29 -14.28 0.92
N LEU A 29 -3.56 -14.88 -0.24
CA LEU A 29 -2.72 -14.79 -1.43
C LEU A 29 -2.68 -13.37 -2.00
N ASP A 30 -3.83 -12.70 -2.13
CA ASP A 30 -3.89 -11.29 -2.56
C ASP A 30 -3.13 -10.37 -1.57
N LYS A 31 -3.28 -10.60 -0.26
CA LYS A 31 -2.54 -9.86 0.76
C LYS A 31 -1.03 -10.10 0.65
N LYS A 32 -0.58 -11.33 0.39
CA LYS A 32 0.84 -11.66 0.15
C LYS A 32 1.37 -11.02 -1.13
N ALA A 33 0.57 -10.96 -2.20
CA ALA A 33 0.95 -10.33 -3.46
C ALA A 33 1.16 -8.81 -3.31
N LYS A 34 0.35 -8.15 -2.46
CA LYS A 34 0.42 -6.70 -2.20
C LYS A 34 1.43 -6.31 -1.13
N LEU A 35 1.75 -7.23 -0.22
CA LEU A 35 2.65 -7.03 0.92
C LEU A 35 3.99 -6.38 0.57
N PRO A 36 4.76 -6.84 -0.44
CA PRO A 36 6.06 -6.23 -0.76
C PRO A 36 5.91 -4.80 -1.28
N SER A 37 4.85 -4.52 -2.03
CA SER A 37 4.57 -3.18 -2.56
C SER A 37 4.19 -2.21 -1.43
N ASN A 38 3.31 -2.64 -0.51
CA ASN A 38 2.94 -1.84 0.65
C ASN A 38 4.11 -1.59 1.58
N ALA A 39 4.88 -2.64 1.92
CA ALA A 39 6.05 -2.53 2.80
C ALA A 39 7.08 -1.54 2.22
N PHE A 40 7.36 -1.63 0.92
CA PHE A 40 8.26 -0.69 0.26
C PHE A 40 7.73 0.75 0.34
N ALA A 41 6.45 0.95 0.01
CA ALA A 41 5.84 2.28 0.03
C ALA A 41 5.86 2.90 1.42
N TYR A 42 5.56 2.14 2.48
CA TYR A 42 5.62 2.64 3.85
C TYR A 42 7.04 3.02 4.26
N THR A 43 8.02 2.14 4.03
CA THR A 43 9.41 2.43 4.41
C THR A 43 9.96 3.65 3.68
N PHE A 44 9.74 3.75 2.36
CA PHE A 44 10.17 4.91 1.58
C PHE A 44 9.48 6.20 2.02
N CYS A 45 8.18 6.14 2.30
CA CYS A 45 7.43 7.32 2.74
C CYS A 45 7.87 7.79 4.13
N ILE A 46 8.12 6.87 5.06
CA ILE A 46 8.63 7.20 6.41
C ILE A 46 9.99 7.88 6.31
N ILE A 47 10.92 7.31 5.52
CA ILE A 47 12.26 7.91 5.32
C ILE A 47 12.14 9.29 4.68
N GLY A 48 11.31 9.44 3.64
CA GLY A 48 11.08 10.71 2.96
C GLY A 48 10.46 11.78 3.89
N ALA A 49 9.49 11.39 4.71
CA ALA A 49 8.84 12.29 5.68
C ALA A 49 9.80 12.72 6.79
N LEU A 50 10.64 11.81 7.30
CA LEU A 50 11.68 12.15 8.27
C LEU A 50 12.74 13.08 7.67
N ALA A 51 13.19 12.80 6.45
CA ALA A 51 14.13 13.68 5.74
C ALA A 51 13.55 15.09 5.54
N LEU A 52 12.28 15.19 5.14
CA LEU A 52 11.59 16.48 5.01
C LEU A 52 11.49 17.20 6.36
N GLY A 53 11.10 16.50 7.42
CA GLY A 53 11.03 17.07 8.78
C GLY A 53 12.37 17.63 9.25
N VAL A 54 13.44 16.85 9.09
CA VAL A 54 14.81 17.27 9.43
C VAL A 54 15.25 18.46 8.57
N GLY A 55 14.94 18.44 7.27
CA GLY A 55 15.21 19.56 6.35
C GLY A 55 14.54 20.87 6.80
N MET A 56 13.28 20.80 7.26
CA MET A 56 12.57 21.97 7.80
C MET A 56 13.19 22.48 9.11
N CYS A 57 13.56 21.58 10.03
CA CYS A 57 14.22 21.98 11.28
C CYS A 57 15.58 22.67 11.04
N LEU A 58 16.34 22.18 10.05
CA LEU A 58 17.62 22.79 9.62
C LEU A 58 17.39 24.14 8.94
N ALA A 59 16.38 24.24 8.07
CA ALA A 59 16.04 25.50 7.40
C ALA A 59 15.56 26.58 8.37
N MET A 60 14.81 26.20 9.41
CA MET A 60 14.40 27.13 10.46
C MET A 60 15.53 27.54 11.40
N LYS A 61 16.78 27.10 11.17
CA LYS A 61 17.95 27.36 12.02
C LYS A 61 17.76 26.90 13.48
N VAL A 62 16.87 25.95 13.72
CA VAL A 62 16.57 25.41 15.07
C VAL A 62 17.72 24.54 15.58
N ILE A 63 18.39 23.81 14.68
CA ILE A 63 19.46 22.85 15.00
C ILE A 63 20.86 23.46 14.73
N GLY A 64 20.95 24.72 14.33
CA GLY A 64 22.21 25.47 14.31
C GLY A 64 22.15 26.79 13.55
N SER A 65 23.12 27.65 13.84
CA SER A 65 23.18 29.03 13.36
C SER A 65 24.06 29.16 12.12
N GLY A 66 23.49 29.58 10.99
CA GLY A 66 24.25 29.96 9.79
C GLY A 66 23.48 29.78 8.49
N ASN A 67 23.90 30.49 7.43
CA ASN A 67 23.31 30.36 6.10
C ASN A 67 23.59 29.00 5.45
N ALA A 68 24.67 28.32 5.85
CA ALA A 68 25.01 26.98 5.38
C ALA A 68 23.96 25.93 5.79
N MET A 69 23.47 25.95 7.04
CA MET A 69 22.44 25.02 7.50
C MET A 69 21.09 25.26 6.81
N PHE A 70 20.78 26.51 6.47
CA PHE A 70 19.59 26.85 5.70
C PHE A 70 19.61 26.19 4.31
N ILE A 71 20.73 26.33 3.59
CA ILE A 71 20.92 25.76 2.25
C ILE A 71 20.87 24.23 2.32
N LEU A 72 21.55 23.62 3.30
CA LEU A 72 21.49 22.17 3.54
C LEU A 72 20.06 21.68 3.82
N GLY A 73 19.32 22.40 4.65
CA GLY A 73 17.92 22.08 4.95
C GLY A 73 17.04 22.07 3.71
N ILE A 74 17.22 23.03 2.79
CA ILE A 74 16.49 23.08 1.52
C ILE A 74 16.84 21.88 0.64
N ILE A 75 18.12 21.54 0.50
CA ILE A 75 18.55 20.40 -0.34
C ILE A 75 17.96 19.09 0.19
N ILE A 76 18.03 18.87 1.50
CA ILE A 76 17.47 17.68 2.15
C ILE A 76 15.94 17.65 2.03
N GLY A 77 15.28 18.79 2.24
CA GLY A 77 13.83 18.92 2.10
C GLY A 77 13.35 18.60 0.68
N LEU A 78 14.01 19.15 -0.34
CA LEU A 78 13.72 18.83 -1.75
C LEU A 78 13.93 17.35 -2.06
N GLY A 79 14.99 16.75 -1.50
CA GLY A 79 15.24 15.30 -1.58
C GLY A 79 14.09 14.49 -0.98
N GLY A 80 13.58 14.89 0.18
CA GLY A 80 12.42 14.26 0.82
C GLY A 80 11.15 14.32 -0.03
N ILE A 81 10.86 15.48 -0.65
CA ILE A 81 9.70 15.65 -1.55
C ILE A 81 9.84 14.76 -2.79
N LEU A 82 11.02 14.72 -3.42
CA LEU A 82 11.30 13.83 -4.55
C LEU A 82 11.07 12.36 -4.18
N LEU A 83 11.54 11.93 -3.01
CA LEU A 83 11.38 10.56 -2.51
C LEU A 83 9.90 10.16 -2.38
N VAL A 84 9.07 11.06 -1.87
CA VAL A 84 7.61 10.85 -1.75
C VAL A 84 6.94 10.88 -3.12
N SER A 85 7.38 11.76 -4.02
CA SER A 85 6.78 11.95 -5.35
C SER A 85 6.97 10.74 -6.26
N ILE A 86 8.14 10.09 -6.20
CA ILE A 86 8.47 8.91 -7.01
C ILE A 86 7.89 7.61 -6.37
N ASN A 87 7.34 7.68 -5.16
CA ASN A 87 6.81 6.51 -4.46
C ASN A 87 5.65 5.85 -5.23
N TYR A 88 4.71 6.63 -5.76
CA TYR A 88 3.54 6.10 -6.47
C TYR A 88 3.86 5.27 -7.74
N PRO A 89 4.71 5.74 -8.68
CA PRO A 89 5.07 4.93 -9.84
C PRO A 89 5.87 3.67 -9.48
N ILE A 90 6.73 3.72 -8.45
CA ILE A 90 7.47 2.55 -7.98
C ILE A 90 6.53 1.54 -7.33
N TYR A 91 5.64 2.00 -6.45
CA TYR A 91 4.58 1.20 -5.83
C TYR A 91 3.79 0.42 -6.88
N LYS A 92 3.34 1.10 -7.94
CA LYS A 92 2.57 0.48 -9.03
C LYS A 92 3.35 -0.63 -9.73
N LYS A 93 4.62 -0.41 -10.07
CA LYS A 93 5.47 -1.44 -10.70
C LYS A 93 5.66 -2.66 -9.80
N ILE A 94 5.94 -2.46 -8.51
CA ILE A 94 6.12 -3.56 -7.56
C ILE A 94 4.80 -4.32 -7.36
N LEU A 95 3.67 -3.61 -7.32
CA LEU A 95 2.34 -4.20 -7.21
C LEU A 95 1.99 -5.09 -8.41
N GLU A 96 2.27 -4.62 -9.63
CA GLU A 96 2.04 -5.40 -10.85
C GLU A 96 2.90 -6.67 -10.87
N ASN A 97 4.16 -6.59 -10.47
CA ASN A 97 5.04 -7.75 -10.36
C ASN A 97 4.58 -8.74 -9.28
N GLY A 98 4.13 -8.23 -8.13
CA GLY A 98 3.53 -9.05 -7.07
C GLY A 98 2.28 -9.77 -7.58
N LYS A 99 1.37 -9.06 -8.26
CA LYS A 99 0.17 -9.66 -8.87
C LYS A 99 0.53 -10.72 -9.91
N LYS A 100 1.49 -10.46 -10.82
CA LYS A 100 1.94 -11.43 -11.82
C LYS A 100 2.49 -12.71 -11.18
N LYS A 101 3.28 -12.57 -10.11
CA LYS A 101 3.89 -13.71 -9.40
C LYS A 101 2.85 -14.67 -8.80
N TYR A 102 1.72 -14.15 -8.32
CA TYR A 102 0.65 -14.95 -7.73
C TYR A 102 -0.58 -15.12 -8.65
N ALA A 103 -0.53 -14.58 -9.88
CA ALA A 103 -1.67 -14.56 -10.79
C ALA A 103 -2.15 -15.97 -11.12
N TYR A 104 -1.23 -16.90 -11.36
CA TYR A 104 -1.55 -18.28 -11.68
C TYR A 104 -2.31 -18.98 -10.53
N ASP A 105 -1.81 -18.90 -9.30
CA ASP A 105 -2.46 -19.50 -8.13
C ASP A 105 -3.82 -18.86 -7.82
N ILE A 106 -3.92 -17.53 -7.93
CA ILE A 106 -5.18 -16.80 -7.71
C ILE A 106 -6.22 -17.18 -8.77
N LEU A 107 -5.83 -17.22 -10.05
CA LEU A 107 -6.72 -17.61 -11.15
C LEU A 107 -7.16 -19.07 -11.02
N LYS A 108 -6.24 -19.98 -10.66
CA LYS A 108 -6.55 -21.39 -10.43
C LYS A 108 -7.55 -21.57 -9.28
N LEU A 109 -7.29 -20.95 -8.12
CA LEU A 109 -8.23 -21.00 -7.00
C LEU A 109 -9.59 -20.36 -7.35
N ALA A 110 -9.59 -19.23 -8.07
CA ALA A 110 -10.83 -18.56 -8.48
C ALA A 110 -11.67 -19.45 -9.42
N ARG A 111 -11.01 -20.17 -10.35
CA ARG A 111 -11.67 -21.13 -11.23
C ARG A 111 -12.24 -22.32 -10.47
N GLU A 112 -11.48 -22.89 -9.54
CA GLU A 112 -11.95 -23.96 -8.66
C GLU A 112 -13.14 -23.58 -7.76
N ILE A 113 -13.28 -22.30 -7.41
CA ILE A 113 -14.43 -21.78 -6.66
C ILE A 113 -15.62 -21.54 -7.61
N SER A 114 -15.36 -21.16 -8.87
CA SER A 114 -16.40 -20.79 -9.84
C SER A 114 -16.97 -21.97 -10.64
N GLU A 115 -16.23 -23.08 -10.79
CA GLU A 115 -16.69 -24.31 -11.44
C GLU A 115 -17.43 -25.26 -10.47
N LYS A 116 -17.74 -24.78 -9.25
CA LYS A 116 -18.48 -25.49 -8.21
C LYS A 116 -19.84 -24.82 -8.00
#